data_AF-A0A1Z4RDW1-F1
#
_entry.id   AF-A0A1Z4RDW1-F1
#
_cell.length_a   1.000
_cell.length_b   1.000
_cell.length_c   1.000
_cell.angle_alpha   90.00
_cell.angle_beta   90.00
_cell.angle_gamma   90.00
#
_symmetry.space_group_name_H-M   'P 1'
#
loop_
_entity.id
_entity.type
_entity.pdbx_description
1 polymer ?
#
loop_
_entity_poly.entity_id
_entity_poly.type
_entity_poly.pdbx_seq_one_letter_code
_entity_poly.pdbx_strand_id
1 'polypeptide(L)' 'MHPIELMKKYSWSYGRLAAEFGVSEAEARRWGFRKTATNYRNPPLMAYKLAEKIDQELSTMFASA' A
#
# COMPACT_ATOMS: atom_id res chain seq x y z
N MET A 1 -1.07 1.42 -9.24
CA MET A 1 0.24 1.83 -8.70
C MET A 1 0.56 0.96 -7.50
N HIS A 2 1.72 0.32 -7.43
CA HIS A 2 2.06 -0.62 -6.36
C HIS A 2 2.62 0.16 -5.14
N PRO A 3 2.33 -0.19 -3.87
CA PRO A 3 2.87 0.52 -2.69
C PRO A 3 4.39 0.64 -2.64
N ILE A 4 5.11 -0.32 -3.23
CA ILE A 4 6.57 -0.23 -3.43
C ILE A 4 6.94 0.88 -4.43
N GLU A 5 6.13 1.13 -5.45
CA GLU A 5 6.34 2.25 -6.39
C GLU A 5 6.08 3.59 -5.70
N LEU A 6 5.08 3.68 -4.82
CA LEU A 6 4.87 4.86 -3.95
C LEU A 6 6.10 5.08 -3.06
N MET A 7 6.60 4.00 -2.44
CA MET A 7 7.78 4.06 -1.59
C MET A 7 9.01 4.58 -2.34
N LYS A 8 9.22 4.15 -3.59
CA LYS A 8 10.28 4.66 -4.47
C LYS A 8 10.04 6.11 -4.89
N LYS A 9 8.82 6.46 -5.30
CA LYS A 9 8.46 7.80 -5.78
C LYS A 9 8.66 8.87 -4.70
N TYR A 10 8.28 8.56 -3.46
CA TYR A 10 8.35 9.49 -2.35
C TYR A 10 9.55 9.25 -1.42
N SER A 11 10.47 8.35 -1.80
CA SER A 11 11.65 7.96 -0.99
C SER A 11 11.29 7.60 0.46
N TRP A 12 10.19 6.87 0.65
CA TRP A 12 9.74 6.46 1.98
C TRP A 12 10.52 5.26 2.50
N SER A 13 10.64 5.17 3.83
CA SER A 13 11.13 3.97 4.50
C SER A 13 10.02 2.93 4.66
N TYR A 14 10.37 1.66 4.85
CA TYR A 14 9.38 0.61 5.16
C TYR A 14 8.57 0.92 6.42
N GLY A 15 9.19 1.54 7.42
CA GLY A 15 8.47 2.00 8.63
C GLY A 15 7.45 3.10 8.33
N ARG A 16 7.80 4.06 7.46
CA ARG A 16 6.85 5.09 7.03
C ARG A 16 5.71 4.49 6.21
N LEU A 17 6.02 3.58 5.28
CA LEU A 17 5.01 2.84 4.51
C LEU A 17 4.08 2.04 5.44
N ALA A 18 4.65 1.37 6.44
CA ALA A 18 3.89 0.59 7.41
C ALA A 18 2.92 1.45 8.22
N ALA A 19 3.38 2.59 8.72
CA ALA A 19 2.54 3.57 9.41
C ALA A 19 1.45 4.12 8.48
N GLU A 20 1.80 4.43 7.24
CA GLU A 20 0.90 4.99 6.24
C GLU A 20 -0.26 4.03 5.91
N PHE A 21 0.01 2.72 5.86
CA PHE A 21 -1.00 1.69 5.54
C PHE A 21 -1.56 0.97 6.77
N GLY A 22 -1.22 1.40 7.99
CA GLY A 22 -1.67 0.76 9.23
C GLY A 22 -1.24 -0.70 9.37
N VAL A 23 -0.09 -1.08 8.81
CA VAL A 23 0.44 -2.45 8.84
C VAL A 23 1.73 -2.53 9.66
N SER A 24 2.14 -3.75 10.00
CA SER A 24 3.45 -3.97 10.61
C SER A 24 4.57 -3.76 9.58
N GLU A 25 5.72 -3.26 10.03
CA GLU A 25 6.91 -3.08 9.18
C GLU A 25 7.37 -4.40 8.54
N ALA A 26 7.20 -5.52 9.23
CA ALA A 26 7.49 -6.84 8.68
C ALA A 26 6.58 -7.17 7.47
N GLU A 27 5.32 -6.75 7.51
CA GLU A 27 4.36 -6.94 6.42
C GLU A 27 4.68 -6.01 5.25
N ALA A 28 5.01 -4.75 5.54
CA ALA A 28 5.48 -3.78 4.54
C ALA A 28 6.78 -4.25 3.84
N ARG A 29 7.72 -4.86 4.57
CA ARG A 29 8.92 -5.46 3.94
C ARG A 29 8.57 -6.62 3.03
N ARG A 30 7.64 -7.51 3.42
CA ARG A 30 7.18 -8.64 2.59
C ARG A 30 6.59 -8.19 1.26
N TRP A 31 6.07 -6.97 1.18
CA TRP A 31 5.60 -6.38 -0.07
C TRP A 31 6.73 -6.14 -1.10
N GLY A 32 7.95 -5.83 -0.63
CA GLY A 32 9.12 -5.61 -1.49
C GLY A 32 9.77 -6.90 -1.97
N PHE A 33 9.64 -7.98 -1.19
CA PHE A 33 10.15 -9.31 -1.53
C PHE A 33 9.21 -10.14 -2.40
N ARG A 34 7.90 -9.82 -2.42
CA ARG A 34 6.92 -10.44 -3.33
C ARG A 34 7.06 -9.96 -4.78
N LYS A 35 8.27 -9.88 -5.33
CA LYS A 35 8.50 -9.75 -6.79
C LYS A 35 8.08 -11.00 -7.57
N THR A 36 7.85 -12.12 -6.89
CA THR A 36 7.46 -13.42 -7.50
C THR A 36 5.96 -13.72 -7.41
N ALA A 37 5.13 -12.79 -6.92
CA ALA A 37 3.69 -12.99 -6.80
C ALA A 37 2.92 -12.74 -8.12
N THR A 38 3.54 -13.02 -9.27
CA THR A 38 2.97 -12.88 -10.63
C THR A 38 1.75 -13.79 -10.88
N ASN A 39 1.37 -14.64 -9.92
CA ASN A 39 0.43 -15.75 -10.12
C ASN A 39 -0.78 -15.76 -9.18
N TYR A 40 -1.06 -14.68 -8.43
CA TYR A 40 -2.24 -14.66 -7.56
C TYR A 40 -3.49 -14.20 -8.34
N ARG A 41 -4.43 -15.14 -8.52
CA ARG A 41 -5.84 -14.92 -8.93
C ARG A 41 -6.63 -13.98 -8.00
N ASN A 42 -6.02 -13.52 -6.92
CA ASN A 42 -6.60 -12.67 -5.89
C ASN A 42 -5.66 -11.47 -5.70
N PRO A 43 -6.15 -10.21 -5.62
CA PRO A 43 -5.28 -9.06 -5.41
C PRO A 43 -4.40 -9.32 -4.18
N PRO A 44 -3.07 -9.16 -4.27
CA PRO A 44 -2.22 -9.31 -3.09
C PRO A 44 -2.78 -8.38 -2.00
N LEU A 45 -2.86 -8.84 -0.75
CA LEU A 45 -3.42 -8.09 0.40
C LEU A 45 -3.00 -6.60 0.42
N MET A 46 -1.78 -6.33 -0.02
CA MET A 46 -1.24 -4.99 -0.28
C MET A 46 -2.09 -4.12 -1.23
N ALA A 47 -2.53 -4.66 -2.36
CA ALA A 47 -3.37 -3.96 -3.34
C ALA A 47 -4.77 -3.66 -2.77
N TYR A 48 -5.31 -4.56 -1.94
CA TYR A 48 -6.57 -4.31 -1.24
C TYR A 48 -6.43 -3.17 -0.23
N LYS A 49 -5.40 -3.22 0.63
CA LYS A 49 -5.11 -2.13 1.60
C LYS A 49 -4.83 -0.79 0.92
N LEU A 50 -4.20 -0.82 -0.26
CA LEU A 50 -4.00 0.40 -1.05
C LEU A 50 -5.33 0.94 -1.60
N ALA A 51 -6.17 0.08 -2.16
CA ALA A 51 -7.47 0.49 -2.68
C ALA A 51 -8.37 1.05 -1.58
N GLU A 52 -8.43 0.40 -0.42
CA GLU A 52 -9.17 0.86 0.76
C GLU A 52 -8.70 2.25 1.21
N LYS A 53 -7.39 2.50 1.24
CA LYS A 53 -6.85 3.81 1.62
C LYS A 53 -7.18 4.90 0.59
N ILE A 54 -7.07 4.60 -0.71
CA ILE A 54 -7.47 5.53 -1.77
C ILE A 54 -8.96 5.86 -1.63
N ASP A 55 -9.80 4.87 -1.34
CA ASP A 55 -11.25 5.05 -1.18
C ASP A 55 -11.58 5.91 0.05
N GLN A 56 -10.84 5.75 1.16
CA GLN A 56 -10.95 6.61 2.35
C GLN A 56 -10.50 8.06 2.08
N GLU A 57 -9.39 8.27 1.37
CA GLU A 57 -8.90 9.61 1.01
C GLU A 57 -9.86 10.31 0.05
N LEU A 58 -10.39 9.60 -0.95
CA LEU A 58 -11.42 10.13 -1.84
C LEU A 58 -12.69 10.45 -1.06
N SER A 59 -13.16 9.56 -0.18
CA SER A 59 -14.35 9.80 0.64
C SER A 59 -14.21 11.02 1.55
N THR A 60 -13.03 11.24 2.14
CA THR A 60 -12.76 12.43 2.97
C THR A 60 -12.63 13.72 2.16
N MET A 61 -12.05 13.66 0.96
CA MET A 61 -12.04 14.78 0.02
C MET A 61 -13.46 15.15 -0.45
N PHE A 62 -14.30 14.16 -0.75
CA PHE A 62 -15.68 14.38 -1.17
C PHE A 62 -16.63 14.77 -0.02
N ALA A 63 -16.33 14.38 1.23
CA ALA A 63 -17.10 14.79 2.40
C ALA A 63 -16.82 16.23 2.86
N SER A 64 -15.79 16.87 2.32
CA SER A 64 -15.37 18.25 2.65
C SER A 64 -15.76 19.28 1.58
N ALA A 65 -16.58 18.89 0.60
CA ALA A 65 -17.10 19.75 -0.47
C ALA A 65 -18.58 20.07 -0.25
#